data_AF-A0A428MSL8-F1
#
_entry.id   AF-A0A428MSL8-F1
#
_cell.length_a   1.000
_cell.length_b   1.000
_cell.length_c   1.000
_cell.angle_alpha   90.00
_cell.angle_beta   90.00
_cell.angle_gamma   90.00
#
_symmetry.space_group_name_H-M   'P 1'
#
loop_
_entity.id
_entity.type
_entity.pdbx_description
1 polymer ?
#
loop_
_entity_poly.entity_id
_entity_poly.type
_entity_poly.pdbx_seq_one_letter_code
_entity_poly.pdbx_strand_id
1 'polypeptide(L)'
;MGGAPKRDVNEKPRQHDAEYPYEADGVKAILRDVYRLGESQYMNGDIDATIILTDLKMALDSGCLTPRMRQVVALYYFVGFTQVEISDVLGIAQKNVLKSIDMSIERISAEMDYGYKEPNGARTDAVLTPTNDIERDLFVVLNEIASGNRPVYDVDDKLCTVAVRYLAREGDEKAQEALRQRADGSITIIEEIPPDGEYPALTWEQMQWDDRRISYVSEVYPPGDIVGRRKVAIKLRDGDKSGNEWVIENRAMFSEKN
;
A
#
# COMPACT_ATOMS: atom_id res chain seq x y z
N MET A 1 -36.32 24.84 -8.30
CA MET A 1 -36.39 23.37 -8.20
C MET A 1 -34.99 22.83 -8.45
N GLY A 2 -34.26 22.46 -7.41
CA GLY A 2 -32.96 21.80 -7.56
C GLY A 2 -33.19 20.32 -7.86
N GLY A 3 -32.95 19.91 -9.10
CA GLY A 3 -32.98 18.49 -9.46
C GLY A 3 -31.83 17.78 -8.74
N ALA A 4 -32.14 16.75 -7.96
CA ALA A 4 -31.12 15.88 -7.38
C ALA A 4 -30.20 15.39 -8.51
N PRO A 5 -28.87 15.43 -8.35
CA PRO A 5 -27.96 14.93 -9.37
C PRO A 5 -28.30 13.46 -9.62
N LYS A 6 -28.56 13.12 -10.88
CA LYS A 6 -28.79 11.73 -11.31
C LYS A 6 -27.50 10.95 -11.03
N ARG A 7 -27.47 10.21 -9.92
CA ARG A 7 -26.42 9.21 -9.67
C ARG A 7 -26.60 8.09 -10.69
N ASP A 8 -25.63 7.92 -11.58
CA ASP A 8 -25.59 6.75 -12.47
C ASP A 8 -25.25 5.53 -11.60
N VAL A 9 -26.24 4.66 -11.44
CA VAL A 9 -26.12 3.43 -10.64
C VAL A 9 -25.03 2.50 -11.21
N ASN A 10 -24.69 2.66 -12.49
CA ASN A 10 -23.66 1.86 -13.17
C ASN A 10 -22.29 2.55 -13.25
N GLU A 11 -22.11 3.72 -12.66
CA GLU A 11 -20.82 4.41 -12.65
C GLU A 11 -19.78 3.66 -11.82
N LYS A 12 -20.20 3.15 -10.66
CA LYS A 12 -19.34 2.36 -9.75
C LYS A 12 -18.87 1.03 -10.35
N PRO A 13 -19.72 0.18 -10.95
CA PRO A 13 -19.25 -1.06 -11.55
C PRO A 13 -18.26 -0.80 -12.70
N ARG A 14 -18.49 0.26 -13.51
CA ARG A 14 -17.52 0.64 -14.56
C ARG A 14 -16.19 1.14 -14.00
N GLN A 15 -16.20 1.80 -12.84
CA GLN A 15 -14.96 2.21 -12.16
C GLN A 15 -14.23 1.00 -11.59
N HIS A 16 -14.93 0.05 -10.96
CA HIS A 16 -14.33 -1.18 -10.44
C HIS A 16 -13.77 -2.08 -11.53
N ASP A 17 -14.47 -2.27 -12.65
CA ASP A 17 -13.98 -3.03 -13.80
C ASP A 17 -12.70 -2.38 -14.40
N ALA A 18 -12.60 -1.05 -14.35
CA ALA A 18 -11.43 -0.32 -14.83
C ALA A 18 -10.27 -0.30 -13.83
N GLU A 19 -10.54 -0.26 -12.53
CA GLU A 19 -9.53 -0.21 -11.46
C GLU A 19 -8.96 -1.61 -11.16
N TYR A 20 -9.78 -2.65 -11.33
CA TYR A 20 -9.44 -4.03 -10.99
C TYR A 20 -9.74 -5.02 -12.14
N PRO A 21 -9.08 -4.87 -13.31
CA PRO A 21 -9.22 -5.85 -14.38
C PRO A 21 -8.71 -7.23 -13.91
N TYR A 22 -9.29 -8.32 -14.41
CA TYR A 22 -8.84 -9.68 -14.06
C TYR A 22 -7.52 -10.09 -14.75
N GLU A 23 -6.81 -9.12 -15.30
CA GLU A 23 -5.43 -9.23 -15.77
C GLU A 23 -4.45 -9.22 -14.59
N ALA A 24 -3.20 -9.63 -14.83
CA ALA A 24 -2.18 -9.76 -13.78
C ALA A 24 -1.99 -8.46 -12.97
N ASP A 25 -1.97 -7.30 -13.62
CA ASP A 25 -1.79 -6.01 -12.93
C ASP A 25 -3.00 -5.66 -12.04
N GLY A 26 -4.22 -5.97 -12.47
CA GLY A 26 -5.41 -5.74 -11.67
C GLY A 26 -5.52 -6.73 -10.50
N VAL A 27 -5.16 -8.00 -10.68
CA VAL A 27 -5.05 -8.97 -9.56
C VAL A 27 -4.02 -8.53 -8.53
N LYS A 28 -2.89 -7.96 -8.96
CA LYS A 28 -1.91 -7.38 -8.06
C LYS A 28 -2.47 -6.21 -7.26
N ALA A 29 -3.29 -5.35 -7.89
CA ALA A 29 -3.99 -4.26 -7.21
C ALA A 29 -5.02 -4.80 -6.20
N ILE A 30 -5.82 -5.80 -6.59
CA ILE A 30 -6.79 -6.46 -5.70
C ILE A 30 -6.08 -7.03 -4.47
N LEU A 31 -4.99 -7.78 -4.64
CA LEU A 31 -4.24 -8.39 -3.53
C LEU A 31 -3.64 -7.35 -2.59
N ARG A 32 -3.17 -6.21 -3.13
CA ARG A 32 -2.65 -5.10 -2.31
C ARG A 32 -3.77 -4.41 -1.51
N ASP A 33 -4.93 -4.24 -2.12
CA ASP A 33 -6.05 -3.49 -1.55
C ASP A 33 -7.08 -4.39 -0.86
N VAL A 34 -6.76 -5.67 -0.61
CA VAL A 34 -7.73 -6.69 -0.17
C VAL A 34 -8.48 -6.27 1.11
N TYR A 35 -7.79 -5.64 2.06
CA TYR A 35 -8.37 -5.15 3.30
C TYR A 35 -9.24 -3.91 3.10
N ARG A 36 -8.84 -3.02 2.18
CA ARG A 36 -9.61 -1.83 1.82
C ARG A 36 -10.90 -2.19 1.09
N LEU A 37 -10.83 -3.17 0.18
CA LEU A 37 -12.00 -3.75 -0.47
C LEU A 37 -12.93 -4.42 0.55
N GLY A 38 -12.36 -5.15 1.52
CA GLY A 38 -13.12 -5.77 2.60
C GLY A 38 -13.82 -4.74 3.50
N GLU A 39 -13.16 -3.62 3.80
CA GLU A 39 -13.77 -2.51 4.51
C GLU A 39 -14.91 -1.87 3.70
N SER A 40 -14.72 -1.65 2.38
CA SER A 40 -15.78 -1.13 1.51
C SER A 40 -16.99 -2.08 1.47
N GLN A 41 -16.76 -3.38 1.34
CA GLN A 41 -17.80 -4.40 1.40
C GLN A 41 -18.59 -4.29 2.72
N TYR A 42 -17.91 -4.24 3.87
CA TYR A 42 -18.56 -4.28 5.18
C TYR A 42 -19.27 -2.96 5.51
N MET A 43 -18.62 -1.82 5.27
CA MET A 43 -19.13 -0.50 5.66
C MET A 43 -20.10 0.09 4.65
N ASN A 44 -19.86 -0.12 3.35
CA ASN A 44 -20.65 0.50 2.27
C ASN A 44 -21.61 -0.46 1.57
N GLY A 45 -21.58 -1.76 1.90
CA GLY A 45 -22.40 -2.78 1.24
C GLY A 45 -22.08 -2.90 -0.25
N ASP A 46 -20.82 -2.70 -0.62
CA ASP A 46 -20.38 -2.65 -2.00
C ASP A 46 -20.45 -4.04 -2.66
N ILE A 47 -21.40 -4.20 -3.59
CA ILE A 47 -21.67 -5.46 -4.27
C ILE A 47 -20.52 -5.80 -5.21
N ASP A 48 -19.93 -4.81 -5.87
CA ASP A 48 -18.84 -5.02 -6.84
C ASP A 48 -17.59 -5.50 -6.09
N ALA A 49 -17.26 -4.85 -4.97
CA ALA A 49 -16.19 -5.32 -4.07
C ALA A 49 -16.46 -6.74 -3.56
N THR A 50 -17.72 -7.09 -3.26
CA THR A 50 -18.10 -8.44 -2.82
C THR A 50 -17.85 -9.48 -3.91
N ILE A 51 -18.18 -9.19 -5.17
CA ILE A 51 -17.95 -10.09 -6.31
C ILE A 51 -16.45 -10.32 -6.49
N ILE A 52 -15.67 -9.23 -6.58
CA ILE A 52 -14.21 -9.29 -6.76
C ILE A 52 -13.55 -10.10 -5.64
N LEU A 53 -13.91 -9.84 -4.38
CA LEU A 53 -13.35 -10.58 -3.24
C LEU A 53 -13.79 -12.05 -3.22
N THR A 54 -14.98 -12.36 -3.70
CA THR A 54 -15.46 -13.75 -3.81
C THR A 54 -14.67 -14.51 -4.86
N ASP A 55 -14.49 -13.92 -6.04
CA ASP A 55 -13.71 -14.51 -7.13
C ASP A 55 -12.24 -14.70 -6.73
N LEU A 56 -11.66 -13.71 -6.05
CA LEU A 56 -10.30 -13.82 -5.50
C LEU A 56 -10.19 -14.98 -4.48
N LYS A 57 -11.15 -15.10 -3.55
CA LYS A 57 -11.14 -16.18 -2.57
C LYS A 57 -11.25 -17.54 -3.24
N MET A 58 -12.16 -17.69 -4.20
CA MET A 58 -12.29 -18.92 -4.99
C MET A 58 -10.98 -19.26 -5.72
N ALA A 59 -10.31 -18.28 -6.31
CA ALA A 59 -9.03 -18.47 -6.97
C ALA A 59 -7.90 -18.86 -5.98
N LEU A 60 -7.83 -18.24 -4.80
CA LEU A 60 -6.84 -18.54 -3.76
C LEU A 60 -7.04 -19.92 -3.12
N ASP A 61 -8.30 -20.34 -2.96
CA ASP A 61 -8.66 -21.64 -2.40
C ASP A 61 -8.59 -22.76 -3.46
N SER A 62 -8.56 -22.40 -4.75
CA SER A 62 -8.37 -23.33 -5.85
C SER A 62 -7.00 -24.04 -5.80
N GLY A 63 -6.84 -25.04 -6.66
CA GLY A 63 -5.57 -25.72 -6.85
C GLY A 63 -4.51 -24.93 -7.61
N CYS A 64 -4.75 -23.70 -8.07
CA CYS A 64 -3.89 -23.02 -9.05
C CYS A 64 -2.46 -22.70 -8.52
N LEU A 65 -2.32 -22.48 -7.20
CA LEU A 65 -1.05 -22.17 -6.56
C LEU A 65 -0.32 -23.42 -6.05
N THR A 66 1.00 -23.49 -6.32
CA THR A 66 1.85 -24.51 -5.69
C THR A 66 1.99 -24.28 -4.18
N PRO A 67 2.37 -25.31 -3.39
CA PRO A 67 2.60 -25.15 -1.95
C PRO A 67 3.52 -23.98 -1.58
N ARG A 68 4.60 -23.79 -2.33
CA ARG A 68 5.55 -22.67 -2.09
C ARG A 68 4.95 -21.31 -2.44
N MET A 69 4.17 -21.25 -3.52
CA MET A 69 3.46 -20.02 -3.91
C MET A 69 2.46 -19.59 -2.85
N ARG A 70 1.73 -20.53 -2.26
CA ARG A 70 0.80 -20.26 -1.15
C ARG A 70 1.50 -19.60 0.03
N GLN A 71 2.65 -20.12 0.46
CA GLN A 71 3.47 -19.52 1.53
C GLN A 71 3.94 -18.11 1.18
N VAL A 72 4.44 -17.91 -0.04
CA VAL A 72 4.94 -16.59 -0.49
C VAL A 72 3.80 -15.57 -0.54
N VAL A 73 2.64 -15.93 -1.09
CA VAL A 73 1.46 -15.06 -1.16
C VAL A 73 0.94 -14.72 0.24
N ALA A 74 0.86 -15.71 1.14
CA ALA A 74 0.46 -15.50 2.53
C ALA A 74 1.37 -14.48 3.23
N LEU A 75 2.69 -14.70 3.17
CA LEU A 75 3.66 -13.82 3.81
C LEU A 75 3.67 -12.42 3.20
N TYR A 76 3.61 -12.30 1.88
CA TYR A 76 3.75 -11.01 1.20
C TYR A 76 2.50 -10.13 1.30
N TYR A 77 1.32 -10.67 1.00
CA TYR A 77 0.10 -9.86 0.90
C TYR A 77 -0.72 -9.81 2.18
N PHE A 78 -0.71 -10.86 2.99
CA PHE A 78 -1.58 -10.93 4.17
C PHE A 78 -0.82 -10.73 5.48
N VAL A 79 0.44 -11.18 5.59
CA VAL A 79 1.29 -10.88 6.75
C VAL A 79 2.06 -9.56 6.55
N GLY A 80 2.38 -9.20 5.30
CA GLY A 80 3.06 -7.95 4.97
C GLY A 80 4.59 -8.00 5.06
N PHE A 81 5.19 -9.19 4.95
CA PHE A 81 6.65 -9.35 4.96
C PHE A 81 7.29 -8.82 3.68
N THR A 82 8.49 -8.26 3.82
CA THR A 82 9.30 -7.85 2.67
C THR A 82 9.86 -9.04 1.91
N GLN A 83 10.28 -8.84 0.65
CA GLN A 83 10.91 -9.92 -0.13
C GLN A 83 12.18 -10.48 0.53
N VAL A 84 12.88 -9.64 1.30
CA VAL A 84 14.08 -10.02 2.06
C VAL A 84 13.68 -10.93 3.21
N GLU A 85 12.72 -10.52 4.04
CA GLU A 85 12.21 -11.34 5.15
C GLU A 85 11.67 -12.69 4.66
N ILE A 86 10.91 -12.70 3.55
CA ILE A 86 10.40 -13.95 2.97
C ILE A 86 11.55 -14.86 2.52
N SER A 87 12.61 -14.28 1.94
CA SER A 87 13.77 -15.04 1.50
C SER A 87 14.48 -15.73 2.67
N ASP A 88 14.56 -15.04 3.82
CA ASP A 88 15.17 -15.54 5.05
C ASP A 88 14.29 -16.61 5.70
N VAL A 89 12.98 -16.35 5.84
CA VAL A 89 12.01 -17.28 6.41
C VAL A 89 11.93 -18.59 5.62
N LEU A 90 11.88 -18.50 4.29
CA LEU A 90 11.70 -19.67 3.42
C LEU A 90 13.02 -20.32 2.99
N GLY A 91 14.17 -19.71 3.28
CA GLY A 91 15.49 -20.21 2.89
C GLY A 91 15.72 -20.27 1.37
N ILE A 92 15.13 -19.34 0.62
CA ILE A 92 15.24 -19.29 -0.85
C ILE A 92 15.80 -17.93 -1.30
N ALA A 93 16.46 -17.88 -2.47
CA ALA A 93 16.96 -16.61 -2.99
C ALA A 93 15.83 -15.60 -3.26
N GLN A 94 16.05 -14.31 -2.99
CA GLN A 94 15.07 -13.23 -3.24
C GLN A 94 14.53 -13.22 -4.68
N LYS A 95 15.37 -13.51 -5.68
CA LYS A 95 14.94 -13.64 -7.09
C LYS A 95 13.87 -14.73 -7.28
N ASN A 96 13.91 -15.81 -6.48
CA ASN A 96 12.93 -16.88 -6.53
C ASN A 96 11.64 -16.44 -5.83
N VAL A 97 11.71 -15.65 -4.76
CA VAL A 97 10.54 -15.03 -4.12
C VAL A 97 9.80 -14.16 -5.12
N LEU A 98 10.51 -13.24 -5.79
CA LEU A 98 9.93 -12.36 -6.82
C LEU A 98 9.25 -13.16 -7.92
N LYS A 99 9.97 -14.16 -8.47
CA LYS A 99 9.41 -15.05 -9.49
C LYS A 99 8.17 -15.79 -8.99
N SER A 100 8.16 -16.24 -7.73
CA SER A 100 7.00 -16.90 -7.13
C SER A 100 5.81 -15.94 -7.01
N ILE A 101 6.03 -14.67 -6.64
CA ILE A 101 4.97 -13.66 -6.59
C ILE A 101 4.38 -13.46 -7.99
N ASP A 102 5.22 -13.17 -8.98
CA ASP A 102 4.77 -12.88 -10.35
C ASP A 102 4.00 -14.07 -10.95
N MET A 103 4.54 -15.28 -10.82
CA MET A 103 3.85 -16.49 -11.27
C MET A 103 2.56 -16.78 -10.50
N SER A 104 2.45 -16.37 -9.24
CA SER A 104 1.20 -16.55 -8.47
C SER A 104 0.12 -15.61 -8.98
N ILE A 105 0.48 -14.35 -9.25
CA ILE A 105 -0.43 -13.35 -9.81
C ILE A 105 -0.96 -13.80 -11.17
N GLU A 106 -0.08 -14.25 -12.07
CA GLU A 106 -0.48 -14.77 -13.40
C GLU A 106 -1.47 -15.94 -13.29
N ARG A 107 -1.28 -16.82 -12.31
CA ARG A 107 -2.15 -17.99 -12.11
C ARG A 107 -3.48 -17.63 -11.48
N ILE A 108 -3.49 -16.74 -10.51
CA ILE A 108 -4.73 -16.22 -9.91
C ILE A 108 -5.54 -15.48 -10.97
N SER A 109 -4.89 -14.63 -11.77
CA SER A 109 -5.51 -13.94 -12.91
C SER A 109 -6.12 -14.92 -13.90
N ALA A 110 -5.36 -15.93 -14.33
CA ALA A 110 -5.87 -16.95 -15.24
C ALA A 110 -7.04 -17.75 -14.65
N GLU A 111 -7.03 -18.01 -13.34
CA GLU A 111 -8.12 -18.70 -12.64
C GLU A 111 -9.38 -17.84 -12.57
N MET A 112 -9.24 -16.55 -12.27
CA MET A 112 -10.37 -15.61 -12.20
C MET A 112 -10.98 -15.33 -13.58
N ASP A 113 -10.18 -15.31 -14.65
CA ASP A 113 -10.64 -15.00 -16.01
C ASP A 113 -11.23 -16.24 -16.73
N TYR A 114 -10.56 -17.40 -16.66
CA TYR A 114 -10.92 -18.58 -17.47
C TYR A 114 -11.41 -19.78 -16.65
N GLY A 115 -11.30 -19.76 -15.31
CA GLY A 115 -11.91 -20.76 -14.44
C GLY A 115 -11.38 -22.18 -14.59
N TYR A 116 -10.06 -22.38 -14.74
CA TYR A 116 -9.27 -23.55 -14.26
C TYR A 116 -7.98 -23.77 -15.07
N LYS A 117 -6.81 -23.74 -14.40
CA LYS A 117 -5.60 -24.48 -14.81
C LYS A 117 -4.91 -25.09 -13.60
N GLU A 118 -5.03 -26.41 -13.43
CA GLU A 118 -4.20 -27.15 -12.48
C GLU A 118 -2.71 -26.84 -12.73
N PRO A 119 -1.92 -26.61 -11.68
CA PRO A 119 -0.52 -26.28 -11.83
C PRO A 119 0.23 -27.52 -12.34
N ASN A 120 0.60 -27.52 -13.62
CA ASN A 120 1.49 -28.53 -14.18
C ASN A 120 2.76 -28.66 -13.32
N GLY A 121 2.93 -29.81 -12.67
CA GLY A 121 4.15 -30.17 -11.93
C GLY A 121 4.33 -29.46 -10.59
N ALA A 122 3.30 -29.41 -9.74
CA ALA A 122 3.43 -28.95 -8.35
C ALA A 122 4.55 -29.74 -7.65
N ARG A 123 5.68 -29.08 -7.36
CA ARG A 123 6.66 -29.66 -6.44
C ARG A 123 6.04 -29.64 -5.03
N THR A 124 6.09 -30.79 -4.37
CA THR A 124 5.57 -31.03 -3.01
C THR A 124 6.55 -30.56 -1.92
N ASP A 125 7.64 -29.90 -2.28
CA ASP A 125 8.78 -29.55 -1.42
C ASP A 125 8.69 -28.14 -0.79
N ALA A 126 7.57 -27.87 -0.11
CA ALA A 126 7.39 -26.64 0.66
C ALA A 126 7.48 -26.82 2.19
N VAL A 127 7.79 -28.02 2.66
CA VAL A 127 7.86 -28.32 4.10
C VAL A 127 9.03 -27.57 4.74
N LEU A 128 8.71 -26.71 5.70
CA LEU A 128 9.67 -26.01 6.54
C LEU A 128 9.90 -26.81 7.83
N THR A 129 11.16 -26.98 8.22
CA THR A 129 11.54 -27.66 9.47
C THR A 129 12.05 -26.62 10.45
N PRO A 130 11.41 -26.45 11.63
CA PRO A 130 11.80 -25.40 12.56
C PRO A 130 13.06 -25.77 13.33
N THR A 131 13.90 -24.77 13.60
CA THR A 131 15.13 -24.91 14.40
C THR A 131 14.88 -24.50 15.86
N ASN A 132 13.91 -23.63 16.11
CA ASN A 132 13.56 -23.13 17.44
C ASN A 132 12.03 -23.03 17.64
N ASP A 133 11.59 -22.74 18.86
CA ASP A 133 10.17 -22.72 19.22
C ASP A 133 9.38 -21.58 18.53
N ILE A 134 10.00 -20.44 18.24
CA ILE A 134 9.34 -19.32 17.54
C ILE A 134 9.12 -19.67 16.07
N GLU A 135 10.16 -20.20 15.41
CA GLU A 135 10.06 -20.76 14.06
C GLU A 135 9.05 -21.90 14.00
N ARG A 136 8.97 -22.74 15.05
CA ARG A 136 8.02 -23.84 15.11
C ARG A 136 6.60 -23.35 14.94
N ASP A 137 6.18 -22.34 15.68
CA ASP A 137 4.83 -21.81 15.58
C ASP A 137 4.56 -21.20 14.19
N LEU A 138 5.52 -20.47 13.63
CA LEU A 138 5.37 -19.85 12.30
C LEU A 138 5.30 -20.92 11.21
N PHE A 139 6.21 -21.88 11.26
CA PHE A 139 6.37 -22.90 10.23
C PHE A 139 5.25 -23.92 10.25
N VAL A 140 4.65 -24.21 11.43
CA VAL A 140 3.42 -25.01 11.49
C VAL A 140 2.32 -24.37 10.64
N VAL A 141 2.07 -23.07 10.82
CA VAL A 141 1.05 -22.36 10.04
C VAL A 141 1.42 -22.30 8.55
N LEU A 142 2.67 -21.98 8.22
CA LEU A 142 3.12 -21.96 6.81
C LEU A 142 3.06 -23.33 6.14
N ASN A 143 3.26 -24.41 6.89
CA ASN A 143 3.12 -25.78 6.39
C ASN A 143 1.64 -26.15 6.17
N GLU A 144 0.73 -25.71 7.04
CA GLU A 144 -0.72 -25.88 6.85
C GLU A 144 -1.23 -25.13 5.61
N ILE A 145 -0.73 -23.91 5.40
CA ILE A 145 -1.01 -23.11 4.19
C ILE A 145 -0.46 -23.81 2.94
N ALA A 146 0.77 -24.32 3.02
CA ALA A 146 1.41 -25.03 1.91
C ALA A 146 0.67 -26.30 1.51
N SER A 147 0.16 -27.06 2.49
CA SER A 147 -0.62 -28.28 2.23
C SER A 147 -2.07 -28.00 1.82
N GLY A 148 -2.51 -26.73 1.86
CA GLY A 148 -3.89 -26.34 1.57
C GLY A 148 -4.89 -26.71 2.67
N ASN A 149 -4.43 -27.07 3.86
CA ASN A 149 -5.30 -27.29 5.02
C ASN A 149 -5.79 -25.97 5.63
N ARG A 150 -5.06 -24.88 5.35
CA ARG A 150 -5.40 -23.53 5.78
C ARG A 150 -5.44 -22.59 4.55
N PRO A 151 -6.46 -21.72 4.44
CA PRO A 151 -6.52 -20.72 3.38
C PRO A 151 -5.33 -19.74 3.45
N VAL A 152 -4.90 -19.23 2.29
CA VAL A 152 -3.74 -18.31 2.18
C VAL A 152 -3.99 -16.98 2.91
N TYR A 153 -5.25 -16.56 2.95
CA TYR A 153 -5.70 -15.29 3.52
C TYR A 153 -6.14 -15.40 4.98
N ASP A 154 -6.09 -16.59 5.58
CA ASP A 154 -6.48 -16.81 6.97
C ASP A 154 -5.34 -16.40 7.94
N VAL A 155 -5.10 -15.10 8.02
CA VAL A 155 -4.13 -14.51 8.95
C VAL A 155 -4.83 -14.14 10.25
N ASP A 156 -4.80 -15.07 11.19
CA ASP A 156 -5.32 -14.84 12.54
C ASP A 156 -4.34 -14.00 13.38
N ASP A 157 -4.85 -13.48 14.51
CA ASP A 157 -4.05 -12.72 15.47
C ASP A 157 -2.86 -13.52 16.01
N LYS A 158 -2.98 -14.86 16.02
CA LYS A 158 -1.91 -15.77 16.43
C LYS A 158 -0.76 -15.74 15.43
N LEU A 159 -1.02 -15.86 14.13
CA LEU A 159 -0.02 -15.78 13.07
C LEU A 159 0.65 -14.41 13.08
N CYS A 160 -0.13 -13.32 13.18
CA CYS A 160 0.42 -11.97 13.33
C CYS A 160 1.35 -11.86 14.54
N THR A 161 0.95 -12.39 15.69
CA THR A 161 1.77 -12.36 16.91
C THR A 161 3.05 -13.16 16.78
N VAL A 162 2.98 -14.34 16.17
CA VAL A 162 4.16 -15.19 15.91
C VAL A 162 5.09 -14.53 14.90
N ALA A 163 4.55 -13.93 13.84
CA ALA A 163 5.31 -13.20 12.84
C ALA A 163 6.04 -11.99 13.45
N VAL A 164 5.38 -11.21 14.30
CA VAL A 164 6.00 -10.09 15.03
C VAL A 164 7.12 -10.59 15.96
N ARG A 165 6.92 -11.72 16.66
CA ARG A 165 7.97 -12.33 17.51
C ARG A 165 9.18 -12.80 16.70
N TYR A 166 8.93 -13.36 15.52
CA TYR A 166 9.97 -13.77 14.60
C TYR A 166 10.80 -12.55 14.16
N LEU A 167 10.15 -11.50 13.63
CA LEU A 167 10.83 -10.27 13.18
C LEU A 167 11.60 -9.57 14.31
N ALA A 168 11.02 -9.50 15.51
CA ALA A 168 11.68 -8.89 16.66
C ALA A 168 12.98 -9.61 17.05
N ARG A 169 13.00 -10.94 16.90
CA ARG A 169 14.19 -11.77 17.14
C ARG A 169 15.27 -11.55 16.07
N GLU A 170 14.87 -11.41 14.81
CA GLU A 170 15.77 -11.10 13.69
C GLU A 170 16.31 -9.66 13.75
N GLY A 171 15.80 -8.83 14.65
CA GLY A 171 16.33 -7.49 14.96
C GLY A 171 15.50 -6.34 14.41
N ASP A 172 14.25 -6.57 13.98
CA ASP A 172 13.36 -5.49 13.56
C ASP A 172 12.94 -4.62 14.77
N GLU A 173 13.39 -3.36 14.76
CA GLU A 173 13.13 -2.39 15.83
C GLU A 173 11.64 -2.11 16.04
N LYS A 174 10.85 -2.08 14.96
CA LYS A 174 9.41 -1.81 15.05
C LYS A 174 8.67 -3.00 15.63
N ALA A 175 9.07 -4.21 15.27
CA ALA A 175 8.51 -5.43 15.85
C ALA A 175 8.84 -5.54 17.35
N GLN A 176 10.07 -5.19 17.74
CA GLN A 176 10.47 -5.13 19.15
C GLN A 176 9.64 -4.12 19.94
N GLU A 177 9.47 -2.92 19.39
CA GLU A 177 8.65 -1.88 20.02
C GLU A 177 7.15 -2.27 20.07
N ALA A 178 6.62 -2.91 19.02
CA ALA A 178 5.24 -3.41 19.04
C ALA A 178 5.01 -4.47 20.13
N LEU A 179 5.97 -5.36 20.37
CA LEU A 179 5.88 -6.34 21.47
C LEU A 179 5.97 -5.66 22.83
N ARG A 180 6.84 -4.66 22.96
CA ARG A 180 6.94 -3.85 24.17
C ARG A 180 5.62 -3.16 24.48
N GLN A 181 5.01 -2.49 23.50
CA GLN A 181 3.73 -1.81 23.68
C GLN A 181 2.58 -2.76 24.04
N ARG A 182 2.60 -3.99 23.52
CA ARG A 182 1.62 -5.04 23.91
C ARG A 182 1.77 -5.47 25.37
N ALA A 183 2.99 -5.41 25.94
CA ALA A 183 3.25 -5.78 27.32
C ALA A 183 3.06 -4.61 28.30
N ASP A 184 3.61 -3.44 27.96
CA ASP A 184 3.74 -2.28 28.84
C ASP A 184 2.61 -1.24 28.65
N GLY A 185 1.82 -1.36 27.57
CA GLY A 185 0.83 -0.36 27.17
C GLY A 185 1.38 0.64 26.14
N SER A 186 0.49 1.40 25.50
CA SER A 186 0.88 2.40 24.49
C SER A 186 1.73 3.51 25.12
N ILE A 187 2.66 4.08 24.35
CA ILE A 187 3.39 5.28 24.77
C ILE A 187 2.36 6.39 25.00
N THR A 188 2.23 6.85 26.24
CA THR A 188 1.50 8.07 26.54
C THR A 188 2.39 9.23 26.06
N ILE A 189 2.02 9.85 24.95
CA ILE A 189 2.61 11.14 24.57
C ILE A 189 2.05 12.15 25.57
N ILE A 190 2.84 12.48 26.59
CA ILE A 190 2.54 13.59 27.48
C ILE A 190 2.86 14.85 26.69
N GLU A 191 1.87 15.39 25.98
CA GLU A 191 1.95 16.81 25.62
C GLU A 191 1.88 17.59 26.94
N GLU A 192 3.02 18.09 27.39
CA GLU A 192 3.05 19.13 28.41
C GLU A 192 2.40 20.38 27.80
N ILE A 193 1.07 20.45 27.91
CA ILE A 193 0.34 21.70 27.72
C ILE A 193 0.82 22.59 28.87
N PRO A 194 1.51 23.72 28.58
CA PRO A 194 1.95 24.62 29.64
C PRO A 194 0.73 24.99 30.50
N PRO A 195 0.82 24.93 31.84
CA PRO A 195 -0.33 25.17 32.73
C PRO A 195 -0.92 26.58 32.60
N ASP A 196 -0.18 27.47 31.95
CA ASP A 196 -0.44 28.88 31.67
C ASP A 196 -0.40 29.20 30.16
N GLY A 197 -0.38 28.17 29.31
CA GLY A 197 -0.39 28.30 27.85
C GLY A 197 -1.76 28.71 27.33
N GLU A 198 -2.16 29.96 27.57
CA GLU A 198 -2.89 30.68 26.53
C GLU A 198 -2.11 30.44 25.23
N TYR A 199 -2.78 29.93 24.19
CA TYR A 199 -2.26 29.98 22.82
C TYR A 199 -1.61 31.35 22.70
N PRO A 200 -0.29 31.49 22.46
CA PRO A 200 0.34 32.80 22.48
C PRO A 200 -0.48 33.63 21.51
N ALA A 201 -1.23 34.60 22.04
CA ALA A 201 -2.11 35.40 21.21
C ALA A 201 -1.19 35.97 20.15
N LEU A 202 -1.40 35.56 18.90
CA LEU A 202 -0.57 35.99 17.79
C LEU A 202 -0.37 37.49 17.96
N THR A 203 0.88 37.94 18.03
CA THR A 203 1.13 39.38 18.15
C THR A 203 0.43 40.09 17.01
N TRP A 204 0.14 41.38 17.14
CA TRP A 204 -0.54 42.13 16.06
C TRP A 204 0.15 41.96 14.70
N GLU A 205 1.49 41.83 14.67
CA GLU A 205 2.26 41.52 13.48
C GLU A 205 2.04 40.07 12.97
N GLN A 206 1.99 39.08 13.86
CA GLN A 206 1.74 37.68 13.48
C GLN A 206 0.28 37.46 13.03
N MET A 207 -0.69 38.13 13.64
CA MET A 207 -2.08 38.18 13.16
C MET A 207 -2.16 38.76 11.76
N GLN A 208 -1.45 39.86 11.48
CA GLN A 208 -1.40 40.42 10.12
C GLN A 208 -0.79 39.46 9.09
N TRP A 209 0.09 38.55 9.50
CA TRP A 209 0.68 37.55 8.60
C TRP A 209 -0.27 36.38 8.34
N ASP A 210 -1.04 35.94 9.35
CA ASP A 210 -2.04 34.88 9.20
C ASP A 210 -3.29 35.35 8.46
N ASP A 211 -3.72 36.60 8.69
CA ASP A 211 -4.87 37.20 8.00
C ASP A 211 -4.58 37.42 6.50
N ARG A 212 -3.30 37.69 6.14
CA ARG A 212 -2.85 37.69 4.73
C ARG A 212 -2.96 36.33 4.07
N ARG A 213 -2.80 35.22 4.81
CA ARG A 213 -2.94 33.85 4.27
C ARG A 213 -4.38 33.41 4.10
N ILE A 214 -5.30 33.97 4.90
CA ILE A 214 -6.73 33.58 4.94
C ILE A 214 -7.61 34.53 4.11
N SER A 215 -7.12 35.71 3.72
CA SER A 215 -7.93 36.64 2.92
C SER A 215 -8.16 36.11 1.50
N TYR A 216 -9.44 35.95 1.13
CA TYR A 216 -9.93 35.74 -0.26
C TYR A 216 -9.80 37.00 -1.12
N VAL A 217 -9.04 38.01 -0.66
CA VAL A 217 -8.74 39.20 -1.43
C VAL A 217 -7.58 38.85 -2.34
N SER A 218 -7.77 38.93 -3.66
CA SER A 218 -6.69 38.80 -4.63
C SER A 218 -5.52 39.66 -4.18
N GLU A 219 -4.36 39.05 -3.89
CA GLU A 219 -3.16 39.77 -3.50
C GLU A 219 -2.87 40.86 -4.54
N VAL A 220 -3.13 42.12 -4.18
CA VAL A 220 -2.79 43.27 -5.02
C VAL A 220 -1.31 43.51 -4.82
N TYR A 221 -0.50 42.84 -5.64
CA TYR A 221 0.93 43.02 -5.64
C TYR A 221 1.28 44.42 -6.18
N PRO A 222 2.01 45.27 -5.42
CA PRO A 222 2.55 46.53 -5.91
C PRO A 222 3.31 46.32 -7.22
N PRO A 223 3.20 47.20 -8.23
CA PRO A 223 3.86 47.01 -9.53
C PRO A 223 5.38 46.82 -9.37
N GLY A 224 5.89 45.69 -9.87
CA GLY A 224 7.30 45.30 -9.76
C GLY A 224 7.62 44.27 -8.67
N ASP A 225 6.65 43.88 -7.83
CA ASP A 225 6.82 42.81 -6.85
C ASP A 225 6.71 41.41 -7.48
N ILE A 226 7.34 40.43 -6.85
CA ILE A 226 7.34 39.03 -7.31
C ILE A 226 6.03 38.37 -6.89
N VAL A 227 5.18 38.05 -7.87
CA VAL A 227 3.84 37.45 -7.67
C VAL A 227 3.83 35.92 -7.78
N GLY A 228 4.99 35.33 -8.06
CA GLY A 228 5.16 33.89 -8.17
C GLY A 228 6.37 33.52 -9.02
N ARG A 229 6.54 32.22 -9.27
CA ARG A 229 7.59 31.70 -10.16
C ARG A 229 6.95 30.76 -11.17
N ARG A 230 7.38 30.84 -12.43
CA ARG A 230 6.96 29.90 -13.48
C ARG A 230 8.17 29.22 -14.10
N LYS A 231 8.00 27.95 -14.49
CA LYS A 231 8.98 27.23 -15.32
C LYS A 231 8.89 27.74 -16.75
N VAL A 232 10.01 28.18 -17.31
CA VAL A 232 10.11 28.64 -18.69
C VAL A 232 11.21 27.84 -19.39
N ALA A 233 10.90 27.31 -20.57
CA ALA A 233 11.89 26.73 -21.45
C ALA A 233 12.60 27.84 -22.24
N ILE A 234 13.92 27.92 -22.12
CA ILE A 234 14.76 28.89 -22.82
C ILE A 234 15.57 28.14 -23.87
N LYS A 235 15.48 28.59 -25.12
CA LYS A 235 16.29 28.03 -26.21
C LYS A 235 17.72 28.52 -26.07
N LEU A 236 18.68 27.59 -25.99
CA LEU A 236 20.09 27.91 -26.00
C LEU A 236 20.53 28.23 -27.44
N ARG A 237 21.32 29.31 -27.60
CA ARG A 237 21.75 29.78 -28.92
C ARG A 237 22.63 28.77 -29.66
N ASP A 238 23.51 28.09 -28.93
CA ASP A 238 24.50 27.16 -29.47
C ASP A 238 24.40 25.75 -28.86
N GLY A 239 23.28 25.44 -28.19
CA GLY A 239 23.12 24.23 -27.37
C GLY A 239 24.00 24.21 -26.12
N ASP A 240 23.75 23.28 -25.20
CA ASP A 240 24.69 23.00 -24.12
C ASP A 240 25.78 22.03 -24.58
N LYS A 241 26.79 21.81 -23.72
CA LYS A 241 27.89 20.84 -23.99
C LYS A 241 27.40 19.39 -24.15
N SER A 242 26.15 19.12 -23.81
CA SER A 242 25.51 17.81 -23.88
C SER A 242 24.58 17.67 -25.09
N GLY A 243 24.49 18.70 -25.96
CA GLY A 243 23.65 18.71 -27.15
C GLY A 243 22.18 19.08 -26.89
N ASN A 244 21.82 19.54 -25.69
CA ASN A 244 20.47 20.02 -25.41
C ASN A 244 20.28 21.43 -25.95
N GLU A 245 19.22 21.63 -26.73
CA GLU A 245 18.86 22.95 -27.29
C GLU A 245 18.04 23.82 -26.32
N TRP A 246 17.60 23.27 -25.19
CA TRP A 246 16.67 23.91 -24.27
C TRP A 246 17.06 23.71 -22.80
N VAL A 247 16.86 24.74 -21.98
CA VAL A 247 16.99 24.67 -20.51
C VAL A 247 15.71 25.14 -19.86
N ILE A 248 15.23 24.39 -18.87
CA ILE A 248 14.07 24.77 -18.06
C ILE A 248 14.56 25.55 -16.85
N GLU A 249 14.18 26.82 -16.76
CA GLU A 249 14.50 27.69 -15.63
C GLU A 249 13.24 28.14 -14.89
N ASN A 250 13.35 28.34 -13.58
CA ASN A 250 12.32 29.00 -12.79
C ASN A 250 12.52 30.52 -12.85
N ARG A 251 11.66 31.23 -13.57
CA ARG A 251 11.67 32.70 -13.60
C ARG A 251 10.63 33.29 -12.67
N ALA A 252 11.01 34.34 -11.96
CA ALA A 252 10.08 35.17 -11.20
C ALA A 252 9.07 35.82 -12.15
N MET A 253 7.81 35.83 -11.73
CA MET A 253 6.73 36.60 -12.35
C MET A 253 6.61 37.89 -11.55
N PHE A 254 6.51 39.01 -12.25
CA PHE A 254 6.37 40.32 -11.63
C PHE A 254 4.95 40.84 -11.88
N SER A 255 4.42 41.61 -10.94
CA SER A 255 3.14 42.29 -11.10
C SER A 255 3.27 43.37 -12.18
N GLU A 256 2.35 43.35 -13.15
CA GLU A 256 2.30 44.37 -14.19
C GLU A 256 1.63 45.65 -13.68
N LYS A 257 2.06 46.79 -14.23
CA LYS A 257 1.44 48.09 -14.00
C LYS A 257 0.28 48.21 -14.99
N ASN A 258 -0.96 48.03 -14.52
CA ASN A 258 -2.14 48.43 -15.28
C ASN A 258 -2.19 49.96 -15.45
#